data_AF-A0A173LQ18-F1
#
_entry.id   AF-A0A173LQ18-F1
#
_cell.length_a   1.000
_cell.length_b   1.000
_cell.length_c   1.000
_cell.angle_alpha   90.00
_cell.angle_beta   90.00
_cell.angle_gamma   90.00
#
_symmetry.space_group_name_H-M   'P 1'
#
loop_
_entity.id
_entity.type
_entity.pdbx_description
1 polymer ?
#
loop_
_entity_poly.entity_id
_entity_poly.type
_entity_poly.pdbx_seq_one_letter_code
_entity_poly.pdbx_strand_id
1 'polypeptide(L)' 'MPDGARAVRATDLRKSYRSGGGKGHALDGLTVDFARGQWTAIMGASVSGK' A
#
# COMPACT_ATOMS: atom_id res chain seq x y z
N MET A 1 17.06 -2.82 -17.97
CA MET A 1 16.07 -1.92 -17.32
C MET A 1 16.84 -1.17 -16.24
N PRO A 2 16.59 0.12 -15.96
CA PRO A 2 17.44 0.82 -15.00
C PRO A 2 17.38 0.03 -13.69
N ASP A 3 18.55 -0.34 -13.14
CA ASP A 3 18.71 -1.03 -11.85
C ASP A 3 18.38 -0.06 -10.69
N GLY A 4 17.19 0.54 -10.78
CA GLY A 4 16.76 1.69 -10.03
C GLY A 4 16.53 1.30 -8.58
N ALA A 5 17.41 1.77 -7.70
CA ALA A 5 17.31 1.59 -6.28
C ALA A 5 15.88 1.85 -5.79
N ARG A 6 15.29 0.89 -5.07
CA ARG A 6 13.98 1.06 -4.44
C ARG A 6 14.12 2.08 -3.31
N ALA A 7 13.21 3.04 -3.24
CA ALA A 7 13.15 3.99 -2.13
C ALA A 7 12.29 3.42 -0.98
N VAL A 8 11.19 2.76 -1.34
CA VAL A 8 10.25 2.16 -0.39
C VAL A 8 9.87 0.77 -0.91
N ARG A 9 9.75 -0.17 0.03
CA ARG A 9 9.21 -1.51 -0.21
C ARG A 9 8.29 -1.90 0.93
N ALA A 10 7.11 -2.38 0.59
CA ALA A 10 6.23 -3.09 1.50
C ALA A 10 6.00 -4.51 0.96
N THR A 11 5.98 -5.50 1.84
CA THR A 11 5.76 -6.90 1.46
C THR A 11 4.77 -7.50 2.45
N ASP A 12 3.71 -8.11 1.92
CA ASP A 12 2.58 -8.65 2.69
C ASP A 12 2.02 -7.67 3.74
N LEU A 13 1.89 -6.39 3.38
CA LEU A 13 1.41 -5.35 4.28
C LEU A 13 -0.08 -5.54 4.58
N ARG A 14 -0.38 -5.70 5.87
CA ARG A 14 -1.74 -5.87 6.38
C ARG A 14 -2.06 -4.75 7.37
N LYS A 15 -3.25 -4.17 7.22
CA LYS A 15 -3.78 -3.17 8.14
C LYS A 15 -5.23 -3.47 8.40
N SER A 16 -5.59 -3.65 9.66
CA SER A 16 -6.97 -3.79 10.11
C SER A 16 -7.36 -2.65 11.03
N TYR A 17 -8.60 -2.20 10.92
CA TYR A 17 -9.23 -1.31 11.90
C TYR A 17 -10.28 -2.10 12.68
N ARG A 18 -10.39 -1.79 13.98
CA ARG A 18 -11.47 -2.29 14.81
C ARG A 18 -12.34 -1.10 15.21
N SER A 19 -13.58 -1.11 14.76
CA SER A 19 -14.63 -0.20 15.22
C SER A 19 -15.68 -1.04 15.94
N GLY A 20 -16.50 -0.43 16.80
CA GLY A 20 -17.42 -1.11 17.72
C GLY A 20 -18.38 -2.13 17.11
N GLY A 21 -18.49 -2.22 15.78
CA GLY A 21 -19.29 -3.21 15.05
C GLY A 21 -18.52 -4.29 14.26
N GLY A 22 -17.18 -4.31 14.24
CA GLY A 22 -16.42 -5.33 13.51
C GLY A 22 -14.93 -5.04 13.26
N LYS A 23 -14.24 -6.04 12.68
CA LYS A 23 -12.87 -5.91 12.16
C LYS A 23 -12.93 -5.70 10.64
N GLY A 24 -12.49 -4.55 10.16
CA GLY A 24 -12.32 -4.27 8.73
C GLY A 24 -10.85 -4.37 8.32
N HIS A 25 -10.56 -5.03 7.18
CA HIS A 25 -9.24 -5.03 6.58
C HIS A 25 -9.12 -3.82 5.63
N ALA A 26 -8.29 -2.86 6.01
CA ALA A 26 -7.95 -1.71 5.16
C ALA A 26 -6.89 -2.07 4.12
N LEU A 27 -5.95 -2.94 4.50
CA LEU A 27 -4.99 -3.56 3.61
C LEU A 27 -4.92 -5.06 3.95
N ASP A 28 -4.92 -5.90 2.93
CA ASP A 28 -4.89 -7.35 3.07
C ASP A 28 -3.79 -7.96 2.21
N GLY A 29 -2.55 -7.92 2.71
CA GLY A 29 -1.40 -8.57 2.10
C GLY A 29 -0.80 -7.81 0.91
N LEU A 30 -0.83 -6.48 0.95
CA LEU A 30 -0.30 -5.63 -0.13
C LEU A 30 1.22 -5.75 -0.26
N THR A 31 1.71 -6.04 -1.46
CA THR A 31 3.12 -5.96 -1.82
C THR A 31 3.32 -4.88 -2.88
N VAL A 32 4.18 -3.90 -2.60
CA VAL A 32 4.44 -2.76 -3.49
C VAL A 32 5.87 -2.25 -3.33
N ASP A 33 6.43 -1.76 -4.44
CA ASP A 33 7.73 -1.10 -4.50
C ASP A 33 7.58 0.29 -5.12
N PHE A 34 8.26 1.29 -4.54
CA PHE A 34 8.38 2.62 -5.14
C PHE A 34 9.85 2.88 -5.49
N ALA A 35 10.09 3.23 -6.76
CA ALA A 35 11.43 3.53 -7.26
C ALA A 35 11.96 4.87 -6.74
N ARG A 36 13.27 4.96 -6.50
CA ARG A 36 13.92 6.22 -6.12
C ARG A 36 13.83 7.24 -7.25
N GLY A 37 13.50 8.48 -6.91
CA GLY A 37 13.40 9.59 -7.86
C GLY A 37 12.16 9.56 -8.74
N GLN A 38 11.20 8.66 -8.48
CA GLN A 38 9.94 8.61 -9.22
C GLN A 38 8.81 9.33 -8.47
N TRP A 39 8.10 10.17 -9.21
CA TRP A 39 6.79 10.68 -8.80
C TRP A 39 5.74 9.61 -9.09
N THR A 40 5.12 9.08 -8.03
CA THR A 40 4.07 8.06 -8.14
C THR A 40 2.73 8.61 -7.66
N ALA A 41 1.65 8.31 -8.39
CA ALA A 41 0.28 8.62 -7.96
C ALA A 41 -0.45 7.32 -7.58
N ILE A 42 -1.21 7.35 -6.48
CA ILE A 42 -2.05 6.23 -6.02
C ILE A 42 -3.52 6.66 -6.16
N MET A 43 -4.33 5.92 -6.92
CA MET A 43 -5.69 6.29 -7.30
C MET A 43 -6.71 5.15 -7.07
N GLY A 44 -7.99 5.50 -6.83
CA GLY A 44 -9.07 4.54 -6.55
C GLY A 44 -10.18 5.07 -5.63
N ALA A 45 -11.21 4.27 -5.38
CA ALA A 45 -12.43 4.66 -4.66
C ALA A 45 -12.20 5.03 -3.19
N SER A 46 -13.10 5.82 -2.57
CA SER A 46 -12.94 6.39 -1.22
C SER A 46 -12.62 5.39 -0.11
N VAL A 47 -12.96 4.10 -0.27
CA VAL A 47 -12.77 3.03 0.74
C VAL A 47 -11.76 1.97 0.30
N SER A 48 -11.04 2.18 -0.81
CA SER A 48 -10.17 1.14 -1.39
C SER A 48 -8.83 0.89 -0.68
N GLY A 49 -8.55 1.59 0.43
CA GLY A 49 -7.31 1.38 1.19
C GLY A 49 -6.03 1.94 0.54
N LYS A 50 -6.17 2.94 -0.34
CA LYS A 50 -5.02 3.69 -0.89
C LYS A 50 -4.26 4.42 0.18
#